data_AF-E9KZH7-F1
#
_entry.id   AF-E9KZH7-F1
#
_cell.length_a   1.000
_cell.length_b   1.000
_cell.length_c   1.000
_cell.angle_alpha   90.00
_cell.angle_beta   90.00
_cell.angle_gamma   90.00
#
_symmetry.space_group_name_H-M   'P 1'
#
loop_
_entity.id
_entity.type
_entity.pdbx_description
1 polymer ?
#
loop_
_entity_poly.entity_id
_entity_poly.type
_entity_poly.pdbx_seq_one_letter_code
_entity_poly.pdbx_strand_id
1 'polypeptide(L)'
;GWGNMGGGVTQLVMGSLLFPLFKTGMSSEKAWRSVCIVPACVGMITGLTILKISDDAPKGNYSELKKNGLMAEVSAGGSFRAGAMNINTWLLFIQYACCFGVELTMNNAASLYFKSKFELTTEAAAAIASIFGWMNLFARGVGGFISDKGNAKMGMRGRIST
;
A
#
# COMPACT_ATOMS: atom_id res chain seq x y z
N GLY A 1 3.38 3.80 1.68
CA GLY A 1 3.56 3.45 3.11
C GLY A 1 2.39 2.61 3.54
N TRP A 2 1.24 3.27 3.66
CA TRP A 2 -0.05 2.69 4.02
C TRP A 2 -0.46 1.42 3.25
N GLY A 3 -0.20 1.31 1.94
CA GLY A 3 -0.50 0.08 1.19
C GLY A 3 0.28 -1.15 1.68
N ASN A 4 1.58 -1.01 1.96
CA ASN A 4 2.42 -2.13 2.40
C ASN A 4 2.20 -2.47 3.88
N MET A 5 1.90 -1.46 4.69
CA MET A 5 1.37 -1.66 6.03
C MET A 5 0.05 -2.43 6.01
N GLY A 6 -0.86 -2.09 5.08
CA GLY A 6 -2.13 -2.80 4.89
C GLY A 6 -1.92 -4.28 4.58
N GLY A 7 -0.91 -4.62 3.78
CA GLY A 7 -0.49 -6.02 3.56
C GLY A 7 -0.06 -6.73 4.85
N GLY A 8 0.77 -6.07 5.67
CA GLY A 8 1.20 -6.60 6.97
C GLY A 8 0.05 -6.75 7.97
N VAL A 9 -0.84 -5.75 8.07
CA VAL A 9 -2.06 -5.79 8.89
C VAL A 9 -2.96 -6.93 8.43
N THR A 10 -3.10 -7.13 7.12
CA THR A 10 -3.90 -8.24 6.57
C THR A 10 -3.29 -9.60 6.96
N GLN A 11 -1.98 -9.78 6.85
CA GLN A 11 -1.32 -11.03 7.27
C GLN A 11 -1.51 -11.32 8.77
N LEU A 12 -1.42 -10.30 9.62
CA LEU A 12 -1.63 -10.43 11.07
C LEU A 12 -3.09 -10.70 11.41
N VAL A 13 -4.02 -9.86 10.94
CA VAL A 13 -5.45 -9.97 11.25
C VAL A 13 -6.04 -11.25 10.65
N MET A 14 -5.76 -11.55 9.38
CA MET A 14 -6.35 -12.71 8.70
C MET A 14 -5.66 -14.00 9.12
N GLY A 15 -4.33 -14.03 9.13
CA GLY A 15 -3.55 -15.23 9.37
C GLY A 15 -3.38 -15.57 10.85
N SER A 16 -3.13 -14.58 11.70
CA SER A 16 -2.79 -14.81 13.12
C SER A 16 -3.99 -14.68 14.06
N LEU A 17 -5.04 -13.96 13.66
CA LEU A 17 -6.17 -13.65 14.56
C LEU A 17 -7.47 -14.32 14.10
N LEU A 18 -7.92 -14.08 12.87
CA LEU A 18 -9.19 -14.60 12.37
C LEU A 18 -9.11 -16.09 12.01
N PHE A 19 -8.06 -16.54 11.32
CA PHE A 19 -7.95 -17.94 10.92
C PHE A 19 -7.99 -18.94 12.10
N PRO A 20 -7.22 -18.75 13.20
CA PRO A 20 -7.31 -19.63 14.36
C PRO A 20 -8.69 -19.57 15.02
N LEU A 21 -9.30 -18.38 15.11
CA LEU A 21 -10.61 -18.17 15.69
C LEU A 21 -11.69 -18.98 14.94
N PHE A 22 -11.70 -18.94 13.61
CA PHE A 22 -12.65 -19.72 12.80
C PHE A 22 -12.33 -21.22 12.75
N LYS A 23 -11.06 -21.61 12.92
CA LYS A 23 -10.64 -23.02 12.95
C LYS A 23 -11.11 -23.77 14.19
N THR A 24 -11.43 -23.08 15.29
CA THR A 24 -11.97 -23.73 16.51
C THR A 24 -13.38 -24.32 16.31
N GLY A 25 -14.15 -23.83 15.33
CA GLY A 25 -15.53 -24.28 15.06
C GLY A 25 -15.77 -24.83 13.65
N MET A 26 -14.77 -24.82 12.75
CA MET A 26 -14.94 -25.22 11.35
C MET A 26 -13.70 -25.92 10.79
N SER A 27 -13.86 -26.64 9.67
CA SER A 27 -12.73 -27.18 8.92
C SER A 27 -11.84 -26.07 8.35
N SER A 28 -10.54 -26.35 8.18
CA SER A 28 -9.54 -25.38 7.70
C SER A 28 -9.97 -24.67 6.40
N GLU A 29 -10.67 -25.37 5.50
CA GLU A 29 -11.11 -24.79 4.22
C GLU A 29 -12.29 -23.83 4.39
N LYS A 30 -13.26 -24.15 5.27
CA LYS A 30 -14.38 -23.24 5.58
C LYS A 30 -13.90 -22.02 6.37
N ALA A 31 -12.95 -22.19 7.27
CA ALA A 31 -12.34 -21.10 8.03
C ALA A 31 -11.68 -20.08 7.09
N TRP A 32 -10.87 -20.52 6.12
CA TRP A 32 -10.20 -19.61 5.18
C TRP A 32 -11.18 -18.81 4.31
N ARG A 33 -12.24 -19.45 3.80
CA ARG A 33 -13.29 -18.76 3.03
C ARG A 33 -14.02 -17.71 3.87
N SER A 34 -14.28 -18.02 5.14
CA SER A 34 -14.99 -17.11 6.06
C SER A 34 -14.15 -15.89 6.42
N VAL A 35 -12.84 -16.08 6.59
CA VAL A 35 -11.88 -15.00 6.86
C VAL A 35 -11.88 -13.96 5.73
N CYS A 36 -12.01 -14.39 4.46
CA CYS A 36 -12.09 -13.50 3.29
C CYS A 36 -13.34 -12.61 3.22
N ILE A 37 -14.41 -12.93 3.96
CA ILE A 37 -15.64 -12.12 4.00
C ILE A 37 -15.38 -10.79 4.74
N VAL A 38 -14.55 -10.83 5.79
CA VAL A 38 -14.25 -9.67 6.62
C VAL A 38 -13.67 -8.49 5.83
N PRO A 39 -12.57 -8.63 5.05
CA PRO A 39 -12.04 -7.51 4.25
C PRO A 39 -13.00 -7.09 3.13
N ALA A 40 -13.82 -8.00 2.59
CA ALA A 40 -14.82 -7.64 1.59
C ALA A 40 -15.88 -6.68 2.16
N CYS A 41 -16.39 -6.97 3.36
CA CYS A 41 -17.31 -6.08 4.07
C CYS A 41 -16.66 -4.74 4.42
N VAL A 42 -15.44 -4.75 4.96
CA VAL A 42 -14.70 -3.52 5.31
C VAL A 42 -14.47 -2.67 4.05
N GLY A 43 -14.07 -3.28 2.93
CA GLY A 43 -13.88 -2.59 1.66
C GLY A 43 -15.16 -1.97 1.12
N MET A 44 -16.28 -2.69 1.18
CA MET A 44 -17.58 -2.18 0.74
C MET A 44 -18.07 -1.01 1.60
N ILE A 45 -17.98 -1.12 2.93
CA ILE A 45 -18.36 -0.04 3.86
C ILE A 45 -17.48 1.19 3.63
N THR A 46 -16.16 0.99 3.50
CA THR A 46 -15.21 2.08 3.24
C THR A 46 -15.54 2.77 1.91
N GLY A 47 -15.80 2.00 0.85
CA GLY A 47 -16.19 2.54 -0.45
C GLY A 47 -17.48 3.36 -0.38
N LEU A 48 -18.53 2.85 0.28
CA LEU A 48 -19.78 3.59 0.48
C LEU A 48 -19.59 4.86 1.31
N THR A 49 -18.69 4.84 2.29
CA THR A 49 -18.36 5.99 3.14
C THR A 49 -17.66 7.08 2.32
N ILE A 50 -16.67 6.70 1.51
CA ILE A 50 -15.94 7.63 0.63
C ILE A 50 -16.92 8.29 -0.33
N LEU A 51 -17.81 7.53 -0.96
CA LEU A 51 -18.80 8.07 -1.90
C LEU A 51 -19.78 9.09 -1.28
N LYS A 52 -20.01 9.03 0.03
CA LYS A 52 -20.98 9.90 0.72
C LYS A 52 -20.34 11.09 1.43
N ILE A 53 -19.08 10.98 1.85
CA ILE A 53 -18.44 11.94 2.76
C ILE A 53 -17.22 12.61 2.12
N SER A 54 -16.59 12.01 1.11
CA SER A 54 -15.36 12.55 0.53
C SER A 54 -15.66 13.48 -0.64
N ASP A 55 -15.04 14.66 -0.60
CA ASP A 55 -14.95 15.57 -1.73
C ASP A 55 -13.70 15.25 -2.57
N ASP A 56 -13.81 15.41 -3.90
CA ASP A 56 -12.70 15.09 -4.82
C ASP A 56 -11.46 15.98 -4.63
N ALA A 57 -11.66 17.22 -4.17
CA ALA A 57 -10.61 18.21 -3.96
C ALA A 57 -10.99 19.19 -2.84
N PRO A 58 -10.02 19.92 -2.24
CA PRO A 58 -10.31 20.94 -1.24
C PRO A 58 -11.22 22.08 -1.72
N LYS A 59 -11.41 22.20 -3.05
CA LYS A 59 -12.26 23.19 -3.69
C LYS A 59 -13.64 22.63 -4.08
N GLY A 60 -14.00 21.44 -3.61
CA GLY A 60 -15.23 20.71 -4.00
C GLY A 60 -15.00 19.74 -5.16
N ASN A 61 -16.10 19.18 -5.68
CA ASN A 61 -16.06 18.08 -6.63
C ASN A 61 -15.59 18.51 -8.03
N TYR A 62 -14.85 17.63 -8.71
CA TYR A 62 -14.28 17.94 -10.03
C TYR A 62 -15.36 18.22 -11.07
N SER A 63 -16.51 17.57 -10.97
CA SER A 63 -17.65 17.77 -11.87
C SER A 63 -18.19 19.21 -11.81
N GLU A 64 -18.25 19.80 -10.62
CA GLU A 64 -18.71 21.19 -10.42
C GLU A 64 -17.63 22.19 -10.84
N LEU A 65 -16.37 21.91 -10.52
CA LEU A 65 -15.23 22.74 -10.91
C LEU A 65 -15.05 22.84 -12.44
N LYS A 66 -15.27 21.74 -13.16
CA LYS A 66 -15.29 21.72 -14.63
C LYS A 66 -16.48 22.50 -15.19
N LYS A 67 -17.67 22.32 -14.61
CA LYS A 67 -18.89 23.03 -15.03
C LYS A 67 -18.78 24.55 -14.85
N ASN A 68 -18.09 24.99 -13.79
CA ASN A 68 -17.86 26.40 -13.49
C ASN A 68 -16.63 26.99 -14.20
N GLY A 69 -15.94 26.22 -15.06
CA GLY A 69 -14.76 26.68 -15.80
C GLY A 69 -13.52 26.96 -14.93
N LEU A 70 -13.51 26.51 -13.67
CA LEU A 70 -12.43 26.76 -12.70
C LEU A 70 -11.30 25.73 -12.80
N MET A 71 -11.43 24.73 -13.68
CA MET A 71 -10.44 23.69 -13.92
C MET A 71 -10.13 23.59 -15.42
N ALA A 72 -8.85 23.67 -15.78
CA ALA A 72 -8.40 23.44 -17.15
C ALA A 72 -8.67 21.99 -17.57
N GLU A 73 -9.21 21.78 -18.77
CA GLU A 73 -9.35 20.45 -19.33
C GLU A 73 -7.98 19.89 -19.72
N VAL A 74 -7.41 19.11 -18.81
CA VAL A 74 -6.19 18.37 -19.09
C VAL A 74 -6.57 17.09 -19.82
N SER A 75 -6.15 16.95 -21.08
CA SER A 75 -6.33 15.70 -21.82
C SER A 75 -5.48 14.60 -21.19
N ALA A 76 -6.14 13.55 -20.70
CA ALA A 76 -5.47 12.38 -20.12
C ALA A 76 -4.43 11.77 -21.08
N GLY A 77 -4.74 11.74 -22.39
CA GLY A 77 -3.82 11.27 -23.42
C GLY A 77 -2.62 12.19 -23.63
N GLY A 78 -2.80 13.51 -23.50
CA GLY A 78 -1.73 14.50 -23.58
C GLY A 78 -0.75 14.39 -22.41
N SER A 79 -1.27 14.28 -21.18
CA SER A 79 -0.45 14.07 -19.98
C SER A 79 0.28 12.72 -20.00
N PHE A 80 -0.39 11.66 -20.46
CA PHE A 80 0.24 10.34 -20.60
C PHE A 80 1.40 10.36 -21.60
N ARG A 81 1.20 10.96 -22.78
CA ARG A 81 2.26 11.10 -23.79
C ARG A 81 3.42 11.93 -23.28
N ALA A 82 3.15 13.04 -22.58
CA ALA A 82 4.19 13.88 -21.99
C ALA A 82 5.02 13.10 -20.94
N GLY A 83 4.36 12.31 -20.09
CA GLY A 83 5.04 11.45 -19.11
C GLY A 83 5.88 10.36 -19.78
N ALA A 84 5.33 9.67 -20.78
CA ALA A 84 5.97 8.56 -21.47
C ALA A 84 7.18 8.98 -22.32
N MET A 85 7.18 10.19 -22.89
CA MET A 85 8.32 10.70 -23.66
C MET A 85 9.45 11.27 -22.77
N ASN A 86 9.25 11.38 -21.46
CA ASN A 86 10.26 11.90 -20.55
C ASN A 86 11.14 10.75 -20.01
N ILE A 87 12.45 10.81 -20.29
CA ILE A 87 13.41 9.79 -19.87
C ILE A 87 13.50 9.65 -18.34
N ASN A 88 13.31 10.75 -17.60
CA ASN A 88 13.34 10.71 -16.13
C ASN A 88 12.20 9.87 -15.56
N THR A 89 11.03 9.86 -16.24
CA THR A 89 9.91 8.99 -15.86
C THR A 89 10.31 7.53 -15.91
N TRP A 90 11.04 7.10 -16.94
CA TRP A 90 11.48 5.72 -17.09
C TRP A 90 12.54 5.33 -16.06
N LEU A 91 13.48 6.22 -15.76
CA LEU A 91 14.47 5.98 -14.70
C LEU A 91 13.80 5.78 -13.34
N LEU A 92 12.87 6.66 -12.98
CA LEU A 92 12.09 6.54 -11.73
C LEU A 92 11.19 5.30 -11.74
N PHE A 93 10.61 4.96 -12.89
CA PHE A 93 9.76 3.80 -13.07
C PHE A 93 10.53 2.49 -12.83
N ILE A 94 11.70 2.32 -13.47
CA ILE A 94 12.52 1.12 -13.30
C ILE A 94 13.01 1.00 -11.86
N GLN A 95 13.52 2.10 -11.28
CA GLN A 95 13.96 2.11 -9.89
C GLN A 95 12.82 1.69 -8.94
N TYR A 96 11.64 2.28 -9.12
CA TYR A 96 10.46 1.92 -8.32
C TYR A 96 10.05 0.46 -8.53
N ALA A 97 10.02 -0.02 -9.77
CA ALA A 97 9.68 -1.39 -10.12
C ALA A 97 10.65 -2.40 -9.48
N CYS A 98 11.95 -2.13 -9.48
CA CYS A 98 12.95 -2.97 -8.83
C CYS A 98 12.77 -2.98 -7.31
N CYS A 99 12.67 -1.82 -6.66
CA CYS A 99 12.49 -1.72 -5.21
C CYS A 99 11.18 -2.36 -4.75
N PHE A 100 10.07 -2.00 -5.38
CA PHE A 100 8.75 -2.53 -5.03
C PHE A 100 8.60 -4.00 -5.40
N GLY A 101 9.20 -4.46 -6.50
CA GLY A 101 9.18 -5.86 -6.93
C GLY A 101 9.86 -6.78 -5.92
N VAL A 102 11.05 -6.40 -5.44
CA VAL A 102 11.76 -7.14 -4.37
C VAL A 102 10.96 -7.11 -3.06
N GLU A 103 10.34 -5.98 -2.75
CA GLU A 103 9.48 -5.85 -1.56
C GLU A 103 8.28 -6.81 -1.64
N LEU A 104 7.65 -6.94 -2.81
CA LEU A 104 6.50 -7.82 -3.02
C LEU A 104 6.86 -9.31 -2.94
N THR A 105 7.98 -9.71 -3.55
CA THR A 105 8.45 -11.10 -3.47
C THR A 105 8.81 -11.48 -2.05
N MET A 106 9.46 -10.58 -1.29
CA MET A 106 9.77 -10.81 0.12
C MET A 106 8.50 -10.95 0.96
N ASN A 107 7.51 -10.07 0.81
CA ASN A 107 6.25 -10.14 1.58
C ASN A 107 5.45 -11.44 1.30
N ASN A 108 5.49 -11.95 0.07
CA ASN A 108 4.81 -13.18 -0.30
C ASN A 108 5.56 -14.43 0.17
N ALA A 109 6.89 -14.44 0.04
CA ALA A 109 7.71 -15.60 0.40
C ALA A 109 8.01 -15.70 1.89
N ALA A 110 8.02 -14.60 2.64
CA ALA A 110 8.47 -14.56 4.04
C ALA A 110 7.67 -15.49 4.97
N SER A 111 6.34 -15.48 4.90
CA SER A 111 5.51 -16.33 5.76
C SER A 111 5.73 -17.83 5.46
N LEU A 112 5.84 -18.20 4.19
CA LEU A 112 6.14 -19.57 3.78
C LEU A 112 7.55 -20.01 4.19
N TYR A 113 8.52 -19.10 4.08
CA TYR A 113 9.91 -19.34 4.44
C TYR A 113 10.07 -19.58 5.94
N PHE A 114 9.46 -18.75 6.79
CA PHE A 114 9.49 -18.93 8.24
C PHE A 114 8.83 -20.23 8.70
N LYS A 115 7.75 -20.66 8.04
CA LYS A 115 7.10 -21.94 8.32
C LYS A 115 7.95 -23.15 7.89
N SER A 116 8.56 -23.09 6.72
CA SER A 116 9.28 -24.23 6.13
C SER A 116 10.70 -24.41 6.63
N LYS A 117 11.40 -23.32 6.98
CA LYS A 117 12.80 -23.38 7.45
C LYS A 117 12.97 -23.34 8.95
N PHE A 118 12.08 -22.67 9.67
CA PHE A 118 12.15 -22.56 11.12
C PHE A 118 11.08 -23.38 11.84
N GLU A 119 10.29 -24.17 11.09
CA GLU A 119 9.20 -25.02 11.59
C GLU A 119 8.21 -24.27 12.50
N LEU A 120 8.11 -22.95 12.31
CA LEU A 120 7.22 -22.11 13.10
C LEU A 120 5.76 -22.40 12.77
N THR A 121 4.89 -22.21 13.77
CA THR A 121 3.45 -22.30 13.55
C THR A 121 3.01 -21.23 12.54
N THR A 122 1.88 -21.47 11.85
CA THR A 122 1.44 -20.57 10.77
C THR A 122 1.14 -19.16 11.31
N GLU A 123 0.74 -19.09 12.58
CA GLU A 123 0.44 -17.88 13.32
C GLU A 123 1.72 -17.09 13.64
N ALA A 124 2.74 -17.75 14.21
CA ALA A 124 4.01 -17.10 14.53
C ALA A 124 4.74 -16.63 13.27
N ALA A 125 4.73 -17.44 12.20
CA ALA A 125 5.32 -17.09 10.91
C ALA A 125 4.62 -15.87 10.27
N ALA A 126 3.29 -15.79 10.35
CA ALA A 126 2.52 -14.65 9.86
C ALA A 126 2.76 -13.38 10.71
N ALA A 127 2.86 -13.52 12.04
CA ALA A 127 3.17 -12.40 12.92
C ALA A 127 4.55 -11.79 12.62
N ILE A 128 5.58 -12.62 12.45
CA ILE A 128 6.94 -12.14 12.11
C ILE A 128 6.98 -11.51 10.72
N ALA A 129 6.34 -12.15 9.72
CA ALA A 129 6.25 -11.58 8.37
C ALA A 129 5.55 -10.21 8.36
N SER A 130 4.53 -10.02 9.21
CA SER A 130 3.81 -8.75 9.30
C SER A 130 4.70 -7.58 9.73
N ILE A 131 5.69 -7.80 10.60
CA ILE A 131 6.61 -6.76 11.10
C ILE A 131 7.33 -6.07 9.93
N PHE A 132 7.68 -6.83 8.89
CA PHE A 132 8.29 -6.29 7.68
C PHE A 132 7.36 -5.29 6.97
N GLY A 133 6.07 -5.61 6.86
CA GLY A 133 5.05 -4.70 6.33
C GLY A 133 4.87 -3.43 7.17
N TRP A 134 4.92 -3.54 8.50
CA TRP A 134 4.83 -2.40 9.43
C TRP A 134 6.03 -1.45 9.34
N MET A 135 7.24 -1.99 9.16
CA MET A 135 8.45 -1.19 8.97
C MET A 135 8.30 -0.22 7.79
N ASN A 136 7.59 -0.61 6.73
CA ASN A 136 7.41 0.21 5.52
C ASN A 136 6.54 1.46 5.74
N LEU A 137 5.77 1.53 6.84
CA LEU A 137 5.09 2.76 7.24
C LEU A 137 6.12 3.77 7.77
N PHE A 138 6.95 3.33 8.71
CA PHE A 138 7.96 4.17 9.35
C PHE A 138 9.09 4.54 8.40
N ALA A 139 9.64 3.57 7.67
CA ALA A 139 10.74 3.80 6.73
C ALA A 139 10.40 4.85 5.67
N ARG A 140 9.15 4.85 5.17
CA ARG A 140 8.71 5.88 4.22
C ARG A 140 8.46 7.25 4.86
N GLY A 141 7.92 7.29 6.07
CA GLY A 141 7.75 8.54 6.82
C GLY A 141 9.10 9.19 7.15
N VAL A 142 10.05 8.39 7.64
CA VAL A 142 11.41 8.81 7.96
C VAL A 142 12.18 9.23 6.71
N GLY A 143 12.09 8.46 5.61
CA GLY A 143 12.72 8.81 4.34
C GLY A 143 12.21 10.16 3.79
N GLY A 144 10.90 10.40 3.85
CA GLY A 144 10.32 11.69 3.46
C GLY A 144 10.83 12.83 4.34
N PHE A 145 10.84 12.65 5.67
CA PHE A 145 11.32 13.65 6.61
C PHE A 145 12.80 14.00 6.43
N ILE A 146 13.65 12.99 6.21
CA ILE A 146 15.09 13.20 5.94
C ILE A 146 15.26 13.94 4.61
N SER A 147 14.52 13.55 3.58
CA SER A 147 14.55 14.19 2.25
C SER A 147 14.11 15.66 2.31
N ASP A 148 13.04 15.97 3.05
CA ASP A 148 12.55 17.34 3.22
C ASP A 148 13.53 18.21 4.02
N LYS A 149 14.16 17.66 5.07
CA LYS A 149 15.23 18.33 5.80
C LYS A 149 16.49 18.56 4.94
N GLY A 150 16.85 17.60 4.10
CA GLY A 150 17.95 17.72 3.14
C GLY A 150 17.69 18.81 2.10
N ASN A 151 16.46 18.87 1.58
CA ASN A 151 16.01 19.89 0.65
C ASN A 151 16.00 21.30 1.28
N ALA A 152 15.58 21.42 2.54
CA ALA A 152 15.60 22.70 3.26
C ALA A 152 17.02 23.28 3.45
N LYS A 153 18.05 22.41 3.53
CA LYS A 153 19.45 22.83 3.72
C LYS A 153 20.24 23.01 2.43
N MET A 154 20.00 22.21 1.39
CA MET A 154 20.84 22.15 0.19
C MET A 154 20.05 22.23 -1.14
N GLY A 155 18.76 22.58 -1.08
CA GLY A 155 17.87 22.61 -2.25
C GLY A 155 17.75 21.25 -2.93
N MET A 156 17.47 21.26 -4.25
CA MET A 156 17.28 20.04 -5.05
C MET A 156 18.47 19.06 -4.98
N ARG A 157 19.70 19.55 -4.80
CA ARG A 157 20.89 18.70 -4.62
C ARG A 157 20.84 17.89 -3.34
N GLY A 158 20.32 18.46 -2.25
CA GLY A 158 20.14 17.76 -0.98
C GLY A 158 19.10 16.63 -1.04
N ARG A 159 18.15 16.71 -1.97
CA ARG A 159 17.09 15.71 -2.17
C ARG A 159 17.56 14.51 -3.00
N ILE A 160 18.61 14.67 -3.81
CA ILE A 160 19.16 13.62 -4.68
C ILE A 160 20.30 12.86 -3.97
N SER A 161 20.92 13.47 -2.95
CA SER A 161 22.03 12.88 -2.19
C SER A 161 21.62 12.10 -0.93
N THR A 162 20.35 12.13 -0.53
CA THR A 162 19.74 11.29 0.53
C THR A 162 18.85 10.24 -0.08
#